data_AF-A0A7W0K2M6-F1
#
_entry.id   AF-A0A7W0K2M6-F1
#
_cell.length_a   1.000
_cell.length_b   1.000
_cell.length_c   1.000
_cell.angle_alpha   90.00
_cell.angle_beta   90.00
_cell.angle_gamma   90.00
#
_symmetry.space_group_name_H-M   'P 1'
#
loop_
_entity.id
_entity.type
_entity.pdbx_description
1 polymer ?
#
loop_
_entity_poly.entity_id
_entity_poly.type
_entity_poly.pdbx_seq_one_letter_code
_entity_poly.pdbx_strand_id
1 'polypeptide(L)' 'PYPSLVDPDGQLLLQFEGIIPITAVPSTLVIDAQGDIAAKVVGKVTYGTLRGLIEDELAGNTGKPSKPVSRGGS' A
#
# COMPACT_ATOMS: atom_id res chain seq x y z
N PRO A 1 8.85 7.32 18.44
CA PRO A 1 9.63 7.43 17.19
C PRO A 1 9.51 6.11 16.43
N TYR A 2 9.48 6.14 15.09
CA TYR A 2 9.46 4.93 14.26
C TYR A 2 10.89 4.61 13.78
N PRO A 3 11.24 3.32 13.62
CA PRO A 3 12.55 2.95 13.09
C PRO A 3 12.71 3.47 11.66
N SER A 4 13.87 4.01 11.36
CA SER A 4 14.28 4.39 10.01
C SER A 4 15.53 3.60 9.66
N LEU A 5 15.54 2.99 8.49
CA LEU A 5 16.69 2.25 7.97
C LEU A 5 17.37 3.12 6.92
N VAL A 6 18.70 3.19 6.97
CA VAL A 6 19.51 3.91 5.98
C VAL A 6 20.13 2.88 5.05
N ASP A 7 19.88 3.02 3.75
CA ASP A 7 20.32 2.08 2.71
C ASP A 7 21.03 2.86 1.58
N PRO A 8 22.31 3.23 1.77
CA PRO A 8 23.03 4.08 0.82
C PRO A 8 23.31 3.38 -0.52
N ASP A 9 23.43 2.06 -0.50
CA ASP A 9 23.74 1.22 -1.67
C ASP A 9 22.47 0.66 -2.35
N GLY A 10 21.29 1.00 -1.84
CA GLY A 10 19.99 0.59 -2.40
C GLY A 10 19.66 -0.90 -2.31
N GLN A 11 20.40 -1.67 -1.50
CA GLN A 11 20.26 -3.13 -1.42
C GLN A 11 18.94 -3.58 -0.80
N LEU A 12 18.37 -2.79 0.11
CA LEU A 12 17.04 -3.05 0.66
C LEU A 12 15.96 -2.73 -0.38
N LEU A 13 16.10 -1.64 -1.14
CA LEU A 13 15.13 -1.29 -2.17
C LEU A 13 15.02 -2.37 -3.27
N LEU A 14 16.13 -3.00 -3.65
CA LEU A 14 16.15 -4.09 -4.64
C LEU A 14 15.35 -5.32 -4.19
N GLN A 15 15.24 -5.58 -2.88
CA GLN A 15 14.42 -6.68 -2.37
C GLN A 15 12.92 -6.47 -2.58
N PHE A 16 12.50 -5.24 -2.90
CA PHE A 16 11.11 -4.91 -3.23
C PHE A 16 10.84 -4.92 -4.74
N GLU A 17 11.78 -5.39 -5.56
CA GLU A 17 11.58 -5.55 -7.00
C GLU A 17 10.37 -6.48 -7.28
N GLY A 18 9.51 -6.08 -8.22
CA GLY A 18 8.25 -6.77 -8.51
C GLY A 18 7.09 -6.43 -7.55
N ILE A 19 7.36 -5.84 -6.38
CA ILE A 19 6.33 -5.36 -5.44
C ILE A 19 5.99 -3.89 -5.74
N ILE A 20 7.00 -3.03 -5.71
CA ILE A 20 6.94 -1.61 -6.08
C ILE A 20 8.02 -1.31 -7.12
N PRO A 21 7.77 -0.41 -8.10
CA PRO A 21 8.80 -0.01 -9.04
C PRO A 21 9.97 0.65 -8.31
N ILE A 22 11.20 0.28 -8.62
CA ILE A 22 12.43 0.89 -8.07
C ILE A 22 12.52 2.40 -8.33
N THR A 23 11.85 2.88 -9.39
CA THR A 23 11.75 4.30 -9.76
C THR A 23 10.68 5.08 -9.00
N ALA A 24 9.82 4.40 -8.23
CA ALA A 24 8.67 4.97 -7.57
C ALA A 24 9.02 5.55 -6.19
N VAL A 25 9.92 6.52 -6.11
CA VAL A 25 10.27 7.18 -4.85
C VAL A 25 9.50 8.51 -4.71
N PRO A 26 8.79 8.78 -3.60
CA PRO A 26 8.54 7.90 -2.45
C PRO A 26 7.49 6.82 -2.75
N SER A 27 7.53 5.72 -1.99
CA SER A 27 6.51 4.67 -1.98
C SER A 27 6.04 4.39 -0.56
N THR A 28 4.83 3.85 -0.42
CA THR A 28 4.28 3.40 0.86
C THR A 28 3.61 2.04 0.69
N LEU A 29 3.91 1.13 1.61
CA LEU A 29 3.28 -0.19 1.71
C LEU A 29 2.50 -0.26 3.02
N VAL A 30 1.30 -0.83 2.97
CA VAL A 30 0.51 -1.21 4.16
C VAL A 30 0.53 -2.73 4.24
N ILE A 31 0.94 -3.24 5.38
CA ILE A 31 1.06 -4.67 5.67
C ILE A 31 -0.06 -5.04 6.64
N ASP A 32 -0.76 -6.13 6.37
CA ASP A 32 -1.82 -6.64 7.25
C ASP A 32 -1.27 -7.40 8.46
N ALA A 33 -2.17 -7.93 9.28
CA ALA A 33 -1.80 -8.68 10.49
C ALA A 33 -1.17 -10.05 10.20
N GLN A 34 -1.33 -10.57 8.98
CA GLN A 34 -0.78 -11.85 8.53
C GLN A 34 0.62 -11.68 7.92
N GLY A 35 1.02 -10.43 7.63
CA GLY A 35 2.29 -10.10 7.00
C GLY A 35 2.19 -9.97 5.48
N ASP A 36 0.98 -10.01 4.92
CA ASP A 36 0.73 -9.82 3.49
C ASP A 36 0.54 -8.34 3.15
N ILE A 37 0.70 -8.00 1.87
CA ILE A 37 0.58 -6.62 1.40
C ILE A 37 -0.91 -6.30 1.18
N ALA A 38 -1.49 -5.56 2.11
CA ALA A 38 -2.85 -5.03 2.04
C ALA A 38 -3.00 -3.95 0.95
N ALA A 39 -2.03 -3.04 0.86
CA ALA A 39 -2.06 -1.94 -0.10
C ALA A 39 -0.66 -1.44 -0.46
N LYS A 40 -0.55 -0.87 -1.67
CA LYS A 40 0.65 -0.18 -2.14
C LYS A 40 0.30 1.15 -2.77
N VAL A 41 1.08 2.18 -2.43
CA VAL A 41 0.95 3.52 -3.01
C VAL A 41 2.29 3.96 -3.58
N VAL A 42 2.26 4.37 -4.84
CA VAL A 42 3.39 4.97 -5.55
C VAL A 42 3.20 6.49 -5.56
N GLY A 43 4.19 7.22 -5.08
CA GLY A 43 4.17 8.67 -4.99
C GLY A 43 3.75 9.19 -3.61
N LYS A 44 3.49 10.50 -3.54
CA LYS A 44 3.17 11.17 -2.28
C LYS A 44 1.79 10.78 -1.77
N VAL A 45 1.70 10.60 -0.46
CA VAL A 45 0.46 10.28 0.27
C VAL A 45 0.01 11.48 1.11
N THR A 46 -1.29 11.54 1.36
CA THR A 46 -1.88 12.47 2.34
C THR A 46 -2.28 11.71 3.61
N TYR A 47 -2.48 12.45 4.71
CA TYR A 47 -3.02 11.86 5.94
C TYR A 47 -4.36 11.14 5.71
N GLY A 48 -5.27 11.76 4.96
CA GLY A 48 -6.57 11.17 4.65
C GLY A 48 -6.46 9.87 3.85
N THR A 49 -5.53 9.83 2.89
CA THR A 49 -5.24 8.61 2.11
C THR A 49 -4.73 7.49 3.01
N LEU A 50 -3.73 7.76 3.85
CA LEU A 50 -3.19 6.74 4.76
C LEU A 50 -4.22 6.24 5.75
N ARG A 51 -5.01 7.15 6.33
CA ARG A 51 -6.07 6.80 7.26
C ARG A 51 -7.13 5.91 6.61
N GLY A 52 -7.59 6.27 5.42
CA GLY A 52 -8.56 5.48 4.67
C GLY A 52 -8.06 4.07 4.37
N LEU A 53 -6.79 3.92 3.94
CA LEU A 53 -6.19 2.59 3.70
C LEU A 53 -6.16 1.72 4.97
N ILE A 54 -5.86 2.32 6.12
CA ILE A 54 -5.85 1.60 7.41
C ILE A 54 -7.29 1.22 7.82
N GLU A 55 -8.26 2.12 7.65
CA GLU A 55 -9.66 1.86 7.98
C GLU A 55 -10.27 0.77 7.08
N ASP A 56 -9.95 0.78 5.78
CA ASP A 56 -10.36 -0.26 4.84
C ASP A 56 -9.76 -1.63 5.20
N GLU A 57 -8.50 -1.67 5.65
CA GLU A 57 -7.84 -2.89 6.12
C GLU A 57 -8.50 -3.44 7.39
N LEU A 58 -8.75 -2.58 8.38
CA LEU A 58 -9.45 -2.99 9.59
C LEU A 58 -10.88 -3.48 9.32
N ALA A 59 -11.52 -3.03 8.25
CA ALA A 59 -12.82 -3.51 7.79
C ALA A 59 -12.75 -4.78 6.92
N GLY A 60 -11.57 -5.19 6.46
CA GLY A 60 -11.38 -6.31 5.53
C GLY A 60 -11.83 -6.01 4.09
N ASN A 61 -11.72 -4.74 3.68
CA ASN A 61 -12.14 -4.24 2.36
C ASN A 61 -10.98 -4.17 1.34
N THR A 62 -9.75 -4.04 1.81
CA THR A 62 -8.51 -4.16 1.03
C THR A 62 -8.34 -5.60 0.53
N GLY A 63 -7.90 -5.78 -0.72
CA GLY A 63 -7.71 -7.10 -1.33
C GLY A 63 -8.96 -7.80 -1.88
N LYS A 64 -10.19 -7.34 -1.56
CA LYS A 64 -11.40 -7.81 -2.27
C LYS A 64 -11.60 -7.02 -3.57
N PRO A 65 -11.77 -7.66 -4.74
CA PRO A 65 -12.27 -6.95 -5.90
C PRO A 65 -13.64 -6.38 -5.52
N SER A 66 -13.74 -5.06 -5.52
CA SER A 66 -15.01 -4.37 -5.32
C SER A 66 -16.02 -4.98 -6.29
N LYS A 67 -17.11 -5.57 -5.79
CA LYS A 67 -18.18 -6.08 -6.65
C LYS A 67 -18.50 -5.01 -7.70
N PRO A 68 -18.62 -5.37 -8.99
CA PRO A 68 -19.01 -4.39 -10.00
C PRO A 68 -20.32 -3.76 -9.53
N VAL A 69 -20.33 -2.43 -9.46
CA VAL A 69 -21.57 -1.69 -9.20
C VAL A 69 -22.52 -2.13 -10.30
N SER A 70 -23.53 -2.94 -9.94
CA SER A 70 -24.62 -3.23 -10.85
C SER A 70 -25.30 -1.89 -11.08
N ARG A 71 -25.04 -1.27 -12.23
CA ARG A 71 -25.97 -0.29 -12.80
C ARG A 71 -27.24 -1.07 -13.12
N GLY A 72 -28.09 -1.21 -12.10
CA GLY A 72 -29.48 -1.56 -12.28
C GLY A 72 -30.11 -0.47 -13.10
N GLY A 73 -30.65 -0.85 -14.25
CA GLY A 73 -31.39 0.03 -15.12
C GLY A 73 -32.63 0.59 -14.43
N SER A 74 -32.95 1.82 -14.82
CA SER A 74 -34.30 2.21 -15.22
C SER A 74 -34.14 3.15 -16.40
#